data_AF-A0A920QY51-F1
#
_entry.id   AF-A0A920QY51-F1
#
_cell.length_a   1.000
_cell.length_b   1.000
_cell.length_c   1.000
_cell.angle_alpha   90.00
_cell.angle_beta   90.00
_cell.angle_gamma   90.00
#
_symmetry.space_group_name_H-M   'P 1'
#
loop_
_entity.id
_entity.type
_entity.pdbx_description
1 polymer ?
#
loop_
_entity_poly.entity_id
_entity_poly.type
_entity_poly.pdbx_seq_one_letter_code
_entity_poly.pdbx_strand_id
1 'polypeptide(L)'
;MSPNANLFIHIFSHIRQPYFFNNNTWMAKHFFQSGMMPNYELFTQLESKLKLVKFPGKSMVHYEKTLNFWLEKLTEKKKRENF
;
A
#
# COMPACT_ATOMS: atom_id res chain seq x y z
N MET A 1 -6.80 21.41 -12.15
CA MET A 1 -5.40 21.51 -11.68
C MET A 1 -4.75 22.69 -12.37
N SER A 2 -3.91 23.45 -11.66
CA SER A 2 -3.11 24.49 -12.29
C SER A 2 -2.16 23.87 -13.32
N PRO A 3 -1.84 24.54 -14.45
CA PRO A 3 -1.09 23.96 -15.57
C PRO A 3 0.26 23.32 -15.23
N ASN A 4 0.86 23.67 -14.09
CA ASN A 4 2.17 23.20 -13.64
C ASN A 4 2.14 22.50 -12.27
N ALA A 5 0.96 22.04 -11.83
CA ALA A 5 0.83 21.34 -10.55
C ALA A 5 1.36 19.90 -10.66
N ASN A 6 2.09 19.45 -9.64
CA ASN A 6 2.55 18.07 -9.54
C ASN A 6 1.53 17.21 -8.77
N LEU A 7 1.31 15.99 -9.24
CA LEU A 7 0.57 14.95 -8.51
C LEU A 7 1.56 13.96 -7.91
N PHE A 8 1.41 13.70 -6.62
CA PHE A 8 2.16 12.66 -5.92
C PHE A 8 1.19 11.57 -5.45
N ILE A 9 1.49 10.32 -5.79
CA ILE A 9 0.71 9.14 -5.39
C ILE A 9 1.62 8.21 -4.61
N HIS A 10 1.19 7.85 -3.39
CA HIS A 10 1.79 6.78 -2.59
C HIS A 10 0.73 5.72 -2.33
N ILE A 11 0.92 4.53 -2.88
CA ILE A 11 -0.02 3.42 -2.81
C ILE A 11 0.72 2.11 -2.56
N PHE A 12 0.11 1.19 -1.82
CA PHE A 12 0.60 -0.19 -1.74
C PHE A 12 0.31 -0.91 -3.04
N SER A 13 1.28 -1.68 -3.51
CA SER A 13 1.18 -2.41 -4.77
C SER A 13 1.83 -3.77 -4.64
N HIS A 14 1.38 -4.73 -5.42
CA HIS A 14 2.12 -5.95 -5.65
C HIS A 14 3.17 -5.74 -6.75
N ILE A 15 4.30 -6.44 -6.68
CA ILE A 15 5.43 -6.19 -7.59
C ILE A 15 5.10 -6.44 -9.07
N ARG A 16 4.13 -7.33 -9.37
CA ARG A 16 3.80 -7.74 -10.74
C ARG A 16 2.30 -7.92 -10.99
N GLN A 17 1.66 -8.74 -10.17
CA GLN A 17 0.28 -9.15 -10.40
C GLN A 17 -0.71 -8.25 -9.67
N PRO A 18 -1.56 -7.47 -10.37
CA PRO A 18 -2.67 -6.79 -9.74
C PRO A 18 -3.78 -7.80 -9.41
N TYR A 19 -4.55 -7.54 -8.36
CA TYR A 19 -5.72 -8.36 -8.01
C TYR A 19 -6.77 -7.55 -7.26
N PHE A 20 -8.04 -7.91 -7.45
CA PHE A 20 -9.12 -7.38 -6.63
C PHE A 20 -9.13 -8.06 -5.26
N PHE A 21 -9.47 -7.30 -4.23
CA PHE A 21 -9.76 -7.90 -2.94
C PHE A 21 -11.06 -8.71 -3.04
N ASN A 22 -11.03 -9.92 -2.50
CA ASN A 22 -12.15 -10.85 -2.52
C ASN A 22 -12.63 -11.10 -1.10
N ASN A 23 -13.89 -10.77 -0.84
CA ASN A 23 -14.57 -10.83 0.46
C ASN A 23 -14.49 -12.21 1.13
N ASN A 24 -14.25 -13.27 0.36
CA ASN A 24 -14.11 -14.63 0.87
C ASN A 24 -12.71 -14.96 1.41
N THR A 25 -11.74 -14.06 1.26
CA THR A 25 -10.36 -14.24 1.75
C THR A 25 -10.21 -13.78 3.20
N TRP A 26 -9.27 -14.38 3.93
CA TRP A 26 -8.91 -13.92 5.28
C TRP A 26 -8.51 -12.44 5.29
N MET A 27 -7.72 -12.00 4.31
CA MET A 27 -7.28 -10.61 4.21
C MET A 27 -8.46 -9.64 4.04
N ALA A 28 -9.46 -9.98 3.22
CA ALA A 28 -10.61 -9.10 3.03
C ALA A 28 -11.54 -9.04 4.25
N LYS A 29 -11.62 -10.13 5.03
CA LYS A 29 -12.39 -10.17 6.27
C LYS A 29 -11.82 -9.26 7.37
N HIS A 30 -10.50 -9.04 7.36
CA HIS A 30 -9.81 -8.33 8.45
C HIS A 30 -9.24 -6.95 8.07
N PHE A 31 -8.92 -6.71 6.79
CA PHE A 31 -8.22 -5.50 6.36
C PHE A 31 -8.91 -4.78 5.21
N PHE A 32 -9.00 -5.40 4.03
CA PHE A 32 -9.45 -4.73 2.80
C PHE A 32 -10.69 -5.40 2.20
N GLN A 33 -11.88 -4.92 2.57
CA GLN A 33 -13.14 -5.51 2.14
C GLN A 33 -13.44 -5.34 0.65
N SER A 34 -12.91 -4.32 -0.02
CA SER A 34 -13.18 -4.04 -1.43
C SER A 34 -12.05 -3.25 -2.07
N GLY A 35 -12.01 -3.20 -3.40
CA GLY A 35 -10.99 -2.49 -4.16
C GLY A 35 -9.96 -3.45 -4.76
N MET A 36 -8.76 -2.96 -5.02
CA MET A 36 -7.69 -3.77 -5.62
C MET A 36 -6.32 -3.44 -5.05
N MET A 37 -5.45 -4.44 -5.07
CA MET A 37 -4.01 -4.27 -5.00
C MET A 37 -3.51 -4.02 -6.43
N PRO A 38 -3.01 -2.83 -6.77
CA PRO A 38 -2.43 -2.56 -8.08
C PRO A 38 -1.09 -3.26 -8.24
N ASN A 39 -0.63 -3.35 -9.49
CA ASN A 39 0.77 -3.67 -9.73
C ASN A 39 1.63 -2.41 -9.60
N TYR A 40 2.93 -2.59 -9.36
CA TYR A 40 3.89 -1.51 -9.15
C TYR A 40 3.92 -0.49 -10.31
N GLU A 41 3.76 -0.97 -11.53
CA GLU A 41 3.90 -0.20 -12.77
C GLU A 41 2.53 0.32 -13.28
N LEU A 42 1.47 0.25 -12.49
CA LEU A 42 0.11 0.58 -12.94
C LEU A 42 0.06 1.96 -13.62
N PHE A 43 0.64 2.99 -12.99
CA PHE A 43 0.59 4.36 -13.51
C PHE A 43 1.48 4.61 -14.73
N THR A 44 2.41 3.71 -15.06
CA THR A 44 3.16 3.79 -16.33
C THR A 44 2.38 3.18 -17.49
N GLN A 45 1.40 2.33 -17.18
CA GLN A 45 0.56 1.61 -18.14
C GLN A 45 -0.73 2.38 -18.48
N LEU A 46 -1.11 3.38 -17.67
CA LEU A 46 -2.32 4.18 -17.89
C LEU A 46 -2.08 5.26 -18.95
N GLU A 47 -2.97 5.32 -19.92
CA GLU A 47 -3.05 6.46 -20.82
C GLU A 47 -3.60 7.67 -20.05
N SER A 48 -2.80 8.73 -19.94
CA SER A 48 -3.19 9.92 -19.20
C SER A 48 -2.58 11.19 -19.78
N LYS A 49 -3.18 12.33 -19.44
CA LYS A 49 -2.63 13.67 -19.73
C LYS A 49 -1.49 14.05 -18.76
N LEU A 50 -1.14 13.18 -17.82
CA LEU A 50 -0.07 13.41 -16.86
C LEU A 50 1.26 12.88 -17.42
N LYS A 51 2.33 13.61 -17.15
CA LYS A 51 3.69 13.17 -17.47
C LYS A 51 4.33 12.59 -16.21
N LEU A 52 4.92 11.40 -16.33
CA LEU A 52 5.66 10.78 -15.23
C LEU A 52 6.93 11.58 -14.97
N VAL A 53 7.01 12.25 -13.81
CA VAL A 53 8.18 13.04 -13.41
C VAL A 53 9.19 12.19 -12.63
N LYS A 54 8.69 11.35 -11.73
CA LYS A 54 9.53 10.51 -10.86
C LYS A 54 8.81 9.21 -10.53
N PHE A 55 9.57 8.12 -10.59
CA PHE A 55 9.13 6.79 -10.20
C PHE A 55 10.18 6.19 -9.27
N PRO A 56 9.87 5.93 -7.99
CA PRO A 56 10.85 5.40 -7.05
C PRO A 56 11.27 3.97 -7.43
N GLY A 57 12.25 3.43 -6.71
CA GLY A 57 12.68 2.03 -6.84
C GLY A 57 11.83 1.08 -5.98
N LYS A 58 11.88 -0.22 -6.33
CA LYS A 58 11.15 -1.29 -5.64
C LYS A 58 11.82 -1.59 -4.29
N SER A 59 11.24 -1.10 -3.19
CA SER A 59 11.60 -1.58 -1.84
C SER A 59 10.36 -1.65 -0.95
N MET A 60 9.93 -2.88 -0.63
CA MET A 60 8.79 -3.15 0.25
C MET A 60 9.21 -3.38 1.71
N VAL A 61 10.51 -3.44 1.99
CA VAL A 61 11.08 -3.75 3.31
C VAL A 61 10.66 -2.71 4.37
N HIS A 62 10.40 -1.47 3.97
CA HIS A 62 9.99 -0.43 4.92
C HIS A 62 8.64 -0.72 5.54
N TYR A 63 7.66 -1.18 4.76
CA TYR A 63 6.33 -1.44 5.28
C TYR A 63 6.32 -2.64 6.24
N GLU A 64 7.05 -3.70 5.89
CA GLU A 64 7.26 -4.85 6.78
C GLU A 64 7.86 -4.41 8.14
N LYS A 65 8.94 -3.61 8.11
CA LYS A 65 9.57 -3.07 9.32
C LYS A 65 8.61 -2.24 10.15
N THR A 66 7.80 -1.38 9.52
CA THR A 66 6.78 -0.58 10.21
C THR A 66 5.74 -1.47 10.90
N LEU A 67 5.21 -2.48 10.21
CA LEU A 67 4.22 -3.39 10.79
C LEU A 67 4.80 -4.21 11.94
N ASN A 68 6.01 -4.74 11.80
CA ASN A 68 6.69 -5.48 12.87
C ASN A 68 6.87 -4.61 14.13
N PHE A 69 7.30 -3.35 13.94
CA PHE A 69 7.46 -2.42 15.05
C PHE A 69 6.12 -2.08 15.72
N TRP A 70 5.05 -1.90 14.94
CA TRP A 70 3.71 -1.68 15.49
C TRP A 70 3.20 -2.88 16.27
N LEU A 71 3.42 -4.10 15.77
CA LEU A 71 3.03 -5.33 16.45
C LEU A 71 3.74 -5.48 17.80
N GLU A 72 5.04 -5.17 17.85
CA GLU A 72 5.82 -5.16 19.08
C GLU A 72 5.20 -4.19 20.10
N LYS A 73 4.94 -2.93 19.70
CA LYS A 73 4.34 -1.92 20.57
C LYS A 73 2.96 -2.30 21.09
N LEU A 74 2.12 -2.89 20.23
CA LEU A 74 0.80 -3.37 20.64
C LEU A 74 0.90 -4.53 21.65
N THR A 75 1.86 -5.42 21.45
CA THR A 75 2.10 -6.57 22.34
C THR A 75 2.62 -6.11 23.71
N GLU A 76 3.57 -5.17 23.74
CA GLU A 76 4.07 -4.55 24.98
C GLU A 76 2.94 -3.87 25.76
N LYS A 77 2.11 -3.07 25.07
CA LYS A 77 0.99 -2.38 25.69
C LYS A 77 0.00 -3.37 26.32
N LYS A 78 -0.38 -4.41 25.58
CA LYS A 78 -1.31 -5.45 26.07
C LYS A 78 -0.77 -6.18 27.30
N LYS A 79 0.53 -6.47 27.35
CA LYS A 79 1.15 -7.08 28.54
C LYS A 79 1.04 -6.15 29.76
N ARG A 80 1.36 -4.86 29.60
CA ARG A 80 1.29 -3.89 30.70
C ARG A 80 -0.13 -3.69 31.26
N GLU A 81 -1.16 -3.78 30.43
CA GLU A 81 -2.56 -3.61 30.85
C GLU A 81 -3.16 -4.85 31.54
N ASN A 82 -2.50 -6.01 31.44
CA ASN A 82 -2.92 -7.26 32.08
C ASN A 82 -2.23 -7.52 33.44
N PHE A 83 -1.42 -6.58 33.93
CA PHE A 83 -0.83 -6.54 35.27
C PHE A 83 -1.39 -5.32 36.02
#